data_AF-A0AAU7V8J2-F1
#
_entry.id   AF-A0AAU7V8J2-F1
#
_cell.length_a   1.000
_cell.length_b   1.000
_cell.length_c   1.000
_cell.angle_alpha   90.00
_cell.angle_beta   90.00
_cell.angle_gamma   90.00
#
_symmetry.space_group_name_H-M   'P 1'
#
loop_
_entity.id
_entity.type
_entity.pdbx_description
1 polymer ?
#
loop_
_entity_poly.entity_id
_entity_poly.type
_entity_poly.pdbx_seq_one_letter_code
_entity_poly.pdbx_strand_id
1 'polypeptide(L)' 'MRTQMTLFCATVQGQQNNNYYPNSAVITTAPDLEAAAVWDHVAAGYSGGYRANKNLVTSDCVVMDVDNDHTDNPDE' A
#
# COMPACT_ATOMS: atom_id res chain seq x y z
N MET A 1 -21.43 0.24 4.53
CA MET A 1 -20.10 0.41 3.90
C MET A 1 -19.11 -0.42 4.69
N ARG A 2 -18.22 -1.17 4.03
CA ARG A 2 -17.06 -1.78 4.70
C ARG A 2 -16.05 -0.67 4.97
N THR A 3 -15.58 -0.57 6.20
CA THR A 3 -14.58 0.42 6.63
C THR A 3 -13.18 -0.19 6.76
N GLN A 4 -12.98 -1.41 6.26
CA GLN A 4 -11.70 -2.10 6.31
C GLN A 4 -11.00 -2.04 4.96
N MET A 5 -9.67 -2.03 4.99
CA MET A 5 -8.81 -2.26 3.83
C MET A 5 -7.69 -3.24 4.18
N THR A 6 -7.09 -3.86 3.17
CA THR A 6 -5.98 -4.79 3.37
C THR A 6 -4.70 -4.22 2.78
N LEU A 7 -3.65 -4.13 3.60
CA LEU A 7 -2.29 -3.81 3.16
C LEU A 7 -1.43 -5.07 3.20
N PHE A 8 -0.44 -5.13 2.31
CA PHE A 8 0.55 -6.20 2.27
C PHE A 8 1.94 -5.59 2.48
N CYS A 9 2.60 -5.96 3.57
CA CYS A 9 3.86 -5.37 4.00
C CYS A 9 5.05 -6.26 3.61
N ALA A 10 6.17 -5.59 3.27
CA ALA A 10 7.48 -6.20 3.13
C ALA A 10 8.07 -6.62 4.49
N THR A 11 9.19 -7.33 4.44
CA THR A 11 10.03 -7.62 5.62
C THR A 11 11.25 -6.69 5.71
N VAL A 12 11.35 -5.73 4.80
CA VAL A 12 12.44 -4.75 4.66
C VAL A 12 11.84 -3.37 4.38
N GLN A 13 12.62 -2.31 4.58
CA GLN A 13 12.21 -0.91 4.38
C GLN A 13 13.19 -0.19 3.46
N GLY A 14 12.68 0.70 2.61
CA GLY A 14 13.49 1.58 1.76
C GLY A 14 14.34 0.85 0.72
N GLN A 15 14.02 -0.41 0.41
CA GLN A 15 14.75 -1.19 -0.58
C GLN A 15 14.07 -1.06 -1.94
N GLN A 16 14.58 -0.15 -2.78
CA GLN A 16 13.98 0.19 -4.08
C GLN A 16 13.71 -1.03 -4.99
N ASN A 17 14.57 -2.06 -4.91
CA ASN A 17 14.45 -3.26 -5.73
C ASN A 17 13.56 -4.35 -5.09
N ASN A 18 13.02 -4.12 -3.89
CA ASN A 18 12.14 -5.08 -3.23
C ASN A 18 10.78 -5.12 -3.92
N ASN A 19 10.39 -6.33 -4.33
CA ASN A 19 9.08 -6.60 -4.88
C ASN A 19 8.33 -7.69 -4.08
N TYR A 20 8.78 -8.00 -2.87
CA TYR A 20 8.22 -9.04 -2.02
C TYR A 20 7.47 -8.47 -0.80
N TYR A 21 6.18 -8.80 -0.71
CA TYR A 21 5.21 -8.30 0.28
C TYR A 21 4.37 -9.47 0.81
N PRO A 22 4.92 -10.35 1.66
CA PRO A 22 4.25 -11.59 2.08
C PRO A 22 3.24 -11.39 3.22
N ASN A 23 3.31 -10.28 3.95
CA ASN A 23 2.59 -10.12 5.22
C ASN A 23 1.29 -9.36 5.00
N SER A 24 0.14 -10.01 5.18
CA SER A 24 -1.17 -9.33 5.10
C SER A 24 -1.53 -8.66 6.43
N ALA A 25 -2.02 -7.43 6.36
CA ALA A 25 -2.53 -6.65 7.48
C ALA A 25 -3.94 -6.11 7.15
N VAL A 26 -4.93 -6.53 7.93
CA VAL A 26 -6.30 -6.00 7.82
C VAL A 26 -6.39 -4.75 8.68
N ILE A 27 -6.67 -3.62 8.05
CA ILE A 27 -6.71 -2.31 8.67
C ILE A 27 -8.16 -1.97 8.98
N THR A 28 -8.48 -1.85 10.26
CA THR A 28 -9.81 -1.45 10.75
C THR A 28 -9.76 -0.22 11.64
N THR A 29 -8.58 0.12 12.14
CA THR A 29 -8.33 1.22 13.07
C THR A 29 -7.06 1.99 12.70
N ALA A 30 -6.89 3.18 13.30
CA ALA A 30 -5.67 3.97 13.11
C ALA A 30 -4.41 3.27 13.65
N PRO A 31 -4.41 2.59 14.81
CA PRO A 31 -3.26 1.80 15.25
C PRO A 31 -2.87 0.66 14.31
N ASP A 32 -3.84 -0.01 13.67
CA ASP A 32 -3.54 -1.04 12.66
C ASP A 32 -2.73 -0.42 11.50
N LEU A 33 -3.17 0.77 11.05
CA LEU A 33 -2.52 1.51 9.98
C LEU A 33 -1.12 1.97 10.41
N GLU A 34 -0.97 2.50 11.62
CA GLU A 34 0.32 2.94 12.16
C GLU A 34 1.33 1.79 12.17
N ALA A 35 0.91 0.61 12.64
CA ALA A 35 1.77 -0.58 12.67
C ALA A 35 2.19 -1.05 11.26
N ALA A 36 1.28 -0.99 10.28
CA ALA A 36 1.55 -1.39 8.91
C ALA A 36 2.41 -0.37 8.15
N ALA A 37 2.16 0.92 8.35
CA ALA A 37 2.79 2.04 7.64
C ALA A 37 4.28 2.21 7.96
N VAL A 38 4.75 1.62 9.06
CA VAL A 38 6.19 1.53 9.35
C VAL A 38 6.92 0.75 8.25
N TRP A 39 6.28 -0.19 7.56
CA TRP A 39 6.89 -1.01 6.51
C TRP A 39 6.53 -0.54 5.09
N ASP A 40 7.41 -0.82 4.13
CA ASP A 40 7.06 -0.71 2.72
C ASP A 40 5.86 -1.62 2.44
N HIS A 41 4.80 -1.09 1.84
CA HIS A 41 3.54 -1.81 1.69
C HIS A 41 2.86 -1.54 0.34
N VAL A 42 1.92 -2.42 0.00
CA VAL A 42 1.06 -2.32 -1.19
C VAL A 42 -0.39 -2.64 -0.82
N ALA A 43 -1.35 -2.05 -1.52
CA ALA A 43 -2.79 -2.31 -1.30
C ALA A 43 -3.34 -3.44 -2.19
N ALA A 44 -2.48 -4.39 -2.55
CA ALA A 44 -2.83 -5.52 -3.42
C ALA A 44 -2.12 -6.80 -2.97
N GLY A 45 -2.86 -7.90 -2.96
CA GLY A 45 -2.33 -9.23 -2.68
C GLY A 45 -1.78 -9.86 -3.94
N TYR A 46 -0.61 -10.49 -3.82
CA TYR A 46 0.06 -11.19 -4.91
C TYR A 46 0.29 -12.66 -4.57
N SER A 47 0.21 -13.55 -5.56
CA SER A 47 0.51 -14.97 -5.40
C SER A 47 1.96 -15.14 -4.95
N GLY A 48 2.16 -15.76 -3.79
CA GLY A 48 3.47 -15.90 -3.18
C GLY A 48 4.11 -14.58 -2.75
N GLY A 49 3.35 -13.50 -2.60
CA GLY A 49 3.85 -12.19 -2.13
C GLY A 49 4.69 -11.39 -3.14
N TYR A 50 4.91 -11.88 -4.35
CA TYR A 50 5.75 -11.19 -5.34
C TYR A 50 4.93 -10.26 -6.24
N ARG A 51 5.17 -8.95 -6.12
CA ARG A 51 4.56 -7.90 -6.92
C ARG A 51 4.91 -8.05 -8.40
N ALA A 52 3.94 -8.52 -9.17
CA ALA A 52 3.96 -8.57 -10.62
C ALA A 52 2.52 -8.67 -11.15
N ASN A 53 2.24 -8.13 -12.34
CA ASN A 53 0.88 -8.17 -12.91
C ASN A 53 0.32 -9.60 -13.02
N LYS A 54 1.15 -10.56 -13.45
CA LYS A 54 0.77 -11.98 -13.54
C LYS A 54 0.45 -12.64 -12.19
N ASN A 55 0.90 -12.03 -11.09
CA ASN A 55 0.73 -12.54 -9.74
C ASN A 55 -0.40 -11.83 -8.99
N LEU A 56 -1.10 -10.86 -9.60
CA LEU A 56 -2.17 -10.13 -8.91
C LEU A 56 -3.32 -11.07 -8.52
N VAL A 57 -3.73 -11.04 -7.26
CA VAL A 57 -4.82 -11.88 -6.72
C VAL A 57 -6.00 -11.04 -6.28
N THR A 58 -5.77 -9.98 -5.50
CA THR A 58 -6.86 -9.19 -4.91
C THR A 58 -6.42 -7.76 -4.60
N SER A 59 -7.38 -6.85 -4.53
CA SER A 59 -7.23 -5.50 -3.99
C SER A 59 -8.61 -5.02 -3.57
N ASP A 60 -8.73 -4.50 -2.35
CA ASP A 60 -9.97 -3.94 -1.79
C ASP A 60 -9.88 -2.42 -1.57
N CYS A 61 -8.74 -1.83 -1.94
CA CYS A 61 -8.44 -0.42 -1.80
C CYS A 61 -7.72 0.09 -3.05
N VAL A 62 -8.22 1.20 -3.61
CA VAL A 62 -7.57 1.88 -4.75
C VAL A 62 -6.62 2.92 -4.18
N VAL A 63 -5.33 2.76 -4.45
CA VAL A 63 -4.32 3.77 -4.12
C VAL A 63 -4.40 4.87 -5.17
N MET A 64 -4.65 6.09 -4.73
CA MET A 64 -4.62 7.28 -5.56
C MET A 64 -3.47 8.15 -5.08
N ASP A 65 -2.63 8.57 -6.01
CA ASP A 65 -1.64 9.60 -5.77
C ASP A 65 -2.29 10.97 -6.00
N VAL A 66 -1.94 11.95 -5.19
CA VAL A 66 -2.38 13.33 -5.38
C VAL A 66 -1.17 14.12 -5.83
N ASP A 67 -1.11 14.37 -7.13
CA ASP A 67 -0.09 15.15 -7.82
C ASP A 67 -0.30 16.64 -7.59
N ASN A 68 -0.13 17.10 -6.34
CA ASN A 68 -0.17 18.53 -5.99
C ASN A 68 1.04 19.32 -6.57
N ASP A 69 1.47 19.04 -7.80
CA ASP A 69 2.53 19.74 -8.53
C ASP A 69 2.02 21.02 -9.22
N HIS A 70 0.70 21.19 -9.34
CA HIS A 70 0.05 22.40 -9.78
C HIS A 70 -0.67 23.09 -8.62
N THR A 71 -0.51 24.41 -8.53
CA THR A 71 -1.22 25.28 -7.61
C THR A 71 -2.04 26.28 -8.39
N ASP A 72 -3.32 26.43 -8.03
CA ASP A 72 -4.17 27.50 -8.53
C ASP A 72 -3.88 28.83 -7.83
N ASN A 73 -2.99 28.83 -6.81
CA ASN A 73 -2.56 30.03 -6.13
C ASN A 73 -1.51 30.76 -7.00
N PRO A 74 -1.82 31.95 -7.56
CA PRO A 74 -0.86 32.69 -8.38
C PRO A 74 0.38 33.18 -7.61
N ASP A 75 0.34 33.12 -6.28
CA ASP A 75 1.44 33.53 -5.39
C ASP A 75 2.32 32.35 -4.90
N GLU A 76 2.00 31.10 -5.27
CA GLU A 76 2.92 29.95 -5.18
C GLU A 76 3.60 29.69 -6.54
#